data_AF-B7BGA4-F1
#
_entry.id   AF-B7BGA4-F1
#
_cell.length_a   1.000
_cell.length_b   1.000
_cell.length_c   1.000
_cell.angle_alpha   90.00
_cell.angle_beta   90.00
_cell.angle_gamma   90.00
#
_symmetry.space_group_name_H-M   'P 1'
#
loop_
_entity.id
_entity.type
_entity.pdbx_description
1 polymer ?
#
loop_
_entity_poly.entity_id
_entity_poly.type
_entity_poly.pdbx_seq_one_letter_code
_entity_poly.pdbx_strand_id
1 'polypeptide(L)'
;MYLRNEILDKTERPISILHFAPVKGLKDFLKSSPHVSVYHDADINPNVATYQCDITQMPYADNTFDLIICSHVLYCVPEDEKGMQEIHRVLKPGGRALLVDTWLDGPTQDLSQLPASERKAISGDATS
;
A
#
# COMPACT_ATOMS: atom_id res chain seq x y z
N MET A 1 -16.09 -2.52 -8.60
CA MET A 1 -14.60 -2.48 -8.57
C MET A 1 -14.19 -2.45 -7.12
N TYR A 2 -13.34 -3.38 -6.64
CA TYR A 2 -13.07 -3.62 -5.20
C TYR A 2 -12.74 -2.33 -4.43
N LEU A 3 -11.81 -1.51 -4.93
CA LEU A 3 -11.39 -0.27 -4.26
C LEU A 3 -12.57 0.68 -3.96
N ARG A 4 -13.51 0.80 -4.91
CA ARG A 4 -14.71 1.62 -4.72
C ARG A 4 -15.61 1.00 -3.65
N ASN A 5 -16.05 -0.23 -3.87
CA ASN A 5 -17.10 -0.86 -3.08
C ASN A 5 -16.65 -1.24 -1.66
N GLU A 6 -15.38 -1.62 -1.49
CA GLU A 6 -14.85 -2.18 -0.24
C GLU A 6 -13.99 -1.21 0.55
N ILE A 7 -13.58 -0.09 -0.05
CA ILE A 7 -12.78 0.93 0.62
C ILE A 7 -13.51 2.27 0.56
N LEU A 8 -13.58 2.91 -0.61
CA LEU A 8 -14.01 4.30 -0.73
C LEU A 8 -15.47 4.53 -0.26
N ASP A 9 -16.41 3.71 -0.73
CA ASP A 9 -17.83 3.84 -0.40
C ASP A 9 -18.13 3.53 1.08
N LYS A 10 -17.21 2.89 1.80
CA LYS A 10 -17.32 2.53 3.22
C LYS A 10 -16.63 3.54 4.14
N THR A 11 -16.00 4.57 3.60
CA THR A 11 -15.38 5.63 4.40
C THR A 11 -16.43 6.60 4.94
N GLU A 12 -16.37 6.93 6.24
CA GLU A 12 -17.26 7.92 6.86
C GLU A 12 -16.85 9.36 6.53
N ARG A 13 -15.58 9.56 6.14
CA ARG A 13 -15.00 10.84 5.75
C ARG A 13 -14.07 10.64 4.55
N PRO A 14 -13.82 11.67 3.74
CA PRO A 14 -12.76 11.63 2.74
C PRO A 14 -11.41 11.25 3.37
N ILE A 15 -10.63 10.43 2.64
CA ILE A 15 -9.40 9.82 3.13
C ILE A 15 -8.14 10.36 2.43
N SER A 16 -7.00 10.31 3.14
CA SER A 16 -5.68 10.57 2.56
C SER A 16 -5.06 9.29 2.00
N ILE A 17 -4.57 9.37 0.76
CA ILE A 17 -3.98 8.24 0.02
C ILE A 17 -2.52 8.53 -0.35
N LEU A 18 -1.65 7.55 -0.11
CA LEU A 18 -0.32 7.44 -0.71
C LEU A 18 -0.31 6.32 -1.74
N HIS A 19 0.10 6.61 -2.97
CA HIS A 19 0.16 5.66 -4.07
C HIS A 19 1.59 5.54 -4.60
N PHE A 20 2.29 4.48 -4.19
CA PHE A 20 3.62 4.15 -4.65
C PHE A 20 3.58 3.41 -6.00
N ALA A 21 4.47 3.77 -6.92
CA ALA A 21 4.50 3.29 -8.31
C ALA A 21 3.14 3.45 -9.01
N PRO A 22 2.68 4.71 -9.21
CA PRO A 22 1.31 4.99 -9.61
C PRO A 22 0.96 4.49 -11.01
N VAL A 23 -0.10 3.68 -11.10
CA VAL A 23 -0.72 3.35 -12.40
C VAL A 23 -1.67 4.49 -12.81
N LYS A 24 -1.49 5.04 -14.02
CA LYS A 24 -2.22 6.24 -14.51
C LYS A 24 -3.74 6.15 -14.32
N GLY A 25 -4.36 5.05 -14.76
CA GLY A 25 -5.82 4.90 -14.67
C GLY A 25 -6.34 4.91 -13.22
N LEU A 26 -5.59 4.30 -12.30
CA LEU A 26 -5.91 4.30 -10.88
C LEU A 26 -5.68 5.67 -10.24
N LYS A 27 -4.59 6.36 -10.61
CA LYS A 27 -4.32 7.75 -10.22
C LYS A 27 -5.48 8.67 -10.62
N ASP A 28 -5.90 8.61 -11.88
CA ASP A 28 -7.00 9.46 -12.40
C ASP A 28 -8.33 9.16 -11.67
N PHE A 29 -8.62 7.87 -11.43
CA PHE A 29 -9.78 7.43 -10.68
C PHE A 29 -9.78 7.95 -9.23
N LEU A 30 -8.64 7.86 -8.54
CA LEU A 30 -8.53 8.28 -7.14
C LEU A 30 -8.61 9.79 -6.99
N LYS A 31 -7.92 10.55 -7.86
CA LYS A 31 -7.93 12.01 -7.83
C LYS A 31 -9.29 12.63 -8.15
N SER A 32 -10.14 11.93 -8.90
CA SER A 32 -11.49 12.38 -9.24
C SER A 32 -12.56 11.93 -8.24
N SER A 33 -12.20 11.12 -7.24
CA SER A 33 -13.15 10.59 -6.28
C SER A 33 -13.49 11.61 -5.18
N PRO A 34 -14.78 11.84 -4.87
CA PRO A 34 -15.17 12.70 -3.75
C PRO A 34 -14.81 12.12 -2.38
N HIS A 35 -14.47 10.83 -2.30
CA HIS A 35 -14.03 10.15 -1.08
C HIS A 35 -12.54 10.35 -0.78
N VAL A 36 -11.81 11.12 -1.60
CA VAL A 36 -10.37 11.34 -1.43
C VAL A 36 -10.13 12.82 -1.18
N SER A 37 -9.66 13.15 0.03
CA SER A 37 -9.30 14.53 0.38
C SER A 37 -7.89 14.90 -0.05
N VAL A 38 -6.97 13.95 0.03
CA VAL A 38 -5.55 14.13 -0.28
C VAL A 38 -5.06 12.92 -1.04
N TYR A 39 -4.40 13.16 -2.17
CA TYR A 39 -3.76 12.12 -2.98
C TYR A 39 -2.31 12.49 -3.22
N HIS A 40 -1.39 11.65 -2.75
CA HIS A 40 0.04 11.73 -3.05
C HIS A 40 0.46 10.50 -3.85
N ASP A 41 1.25 10.70 -4.90
CA ASP A 41 1.92 9.62 -5.62
C ASP A 41 3.44 9.73 -5.50
N ALA A 42 4.09 8.59 -5.31
CA ALA A 42 5.52 8.54 -5.05
C ALA A 42 6.19 7.39 -5.81
N ASP A 43 7.45 7.57 -6.20
CA ASP A 43 8.28 6.54 -6.81
C ASP A 43 9.76 6.89 -6.63
N ILE A 44 10.64 5.91 -6.63
CA ILE A 44 12.09 6.18 -6.58
C ILE A 44 12.59 6.80 -7.89
N ASN A 45 11.90 6.51 -9.00
CA ASN A 45 12.09 7.12 -10.30
C ASN A 45 11.26 8.43 -10.42
N PRO A 46 11.91 9.60 -10.50
CA PRO A 46 11.23 10.89 -10.54
C PRO A 46 10.39 11.12 -11.82
N ASN A 47 10.51 10.25 -12.83
CA ASN A 47 9.74 10.35 -14.06
C ASN A 47 8.39 9.61 -13.99
N VAL A 48 8.13 8.84 -12.93
CA VAL A 48 6.93 7.99 -12.80
C VAL A 48 5.88 8.63 -11.89
N ALA A 49 6.30 9.39 -10.88
CA ALA A 49 5.43 10.00 -9.89
C ALA A 49 5.76 11.47 -9.63
N THR A 50 4.86 12.18 -8.97
CA THR A 50 5.07 13.59 -8.59
C THR A 50 6.14 13.75 -7.50
N TYR A 51 6.24 12.80 -6.56
CA TYR A 51 7.24 12.85 -5.50
C TYR A 51 8.28 11.74 -5.68
N GLN A 52 9.56 12.13 -5.74
CA GLN A 52 10.64 11.15 -5.67
C GLN A 52 10.79 10.67 -4.22
N CYS A 53 10.63 9.37 -3.97
CA CYS A 53 10.62 8.81 -2.62
C CYS A 53 11.17 7.38 -2.61
N ASP A 54 12.03 7.09 -1.64
CA ASP A 54 12.43 5.72 -1.30
C ASP A 54 11.39 5.13 -0.35
N ILE A 55 10.83 3.96 -0.70
CA ILE A 55 9.81 3.29 0.11
C ILE A 55 10.35 2.83 1.48
N THR A 56 11.66 2.64 1.60
CA THR A 56 12.35 2.25 2.85
C THR A 56 12.68 3.44 3.75
N GLN A 57 12.47 4.67 3.29
CA GLN A 57 12.68 5.88 4.07
C GLN A 57 11.79 7.02 3.58
N MET A 58 10.52 6.99 3.96
CA MET A 58 9.54 7.97 3.50
C MET A 58 9.63 9.30 4.28
N PRO A 59 9.62 10.46 3.62
CA PRO A 59 9.66 11.77 4.26
C PRO A 59 8.28 12.20 4.77
N TYR A 60 7.53 11.26 5.36
CA TYR A 60 6.21 11.48 5.94
C TYR A 60 6.26 11.19 7.43
N ALA A 61 5.44 11.91 8.21
CA ALA A 61 5.29 11.64 9.63
C ALA A 61 4.57 10.30 9.87
N ASP A 62 4.66 9.78 11.09
CA ASP A 62 3.90 8.62 11.50
C ASP A 62 2.39 8.90 11.36
N ASN A 63 1.61 7.86 11.05
CA ASN A 63 0.15 7.95 10.99
C ASN A 63 -0.39 9.05 10.04
N THR A 64 0.20 9.18 8.85
CA THR A 64 -0.14 10.23 7.86
C THR A 64 -1.27 9.82 6.91
N PHE A 65 -1.29 8.56 6.47
CA PHE A 65 -2.20 8.10 5.41
C PHE A 65 -3.26 7.13 5.94
N ASP A 66 -4.49 7.28 5.42
CA ASP A 66 -5.59 6.35 5.70
C ASP A 66 -5.50 5.10 4.81
N LEU A 67 -4.99 5.26 3.58
CA LEU A 67 -4.78 4.18 2.62
C LEU A 67 -3.42 4.32 1.94
N ILE A 68 -2.67 3.22 1.89
CA ILE A 68 -1.44 3.12 1.09
C ILE A 68 -1.69 2.09 -0.01
N ILE A 69 -1.35 2.44 -1.24
CA ILE A 69 -1.38 1.54 -2.40
C ILE A 69 0.04 1.42 -2.91
N CYS A 70 0.53 0.19 -3.06
CA CYS A 70 1.87 -0.08 -3.58
C CYS A 70 1.77 -1.20 -4.61
N SER A 71 2.27 -0.98 -5.83
CA SER A 71 2.18 -1.94 -6.93
C SER A 71 3.56 -2.24 -7.53
N HIS A 72 4.00 -3.50 -7.51
CA HIS A 72 5.24 -3.97 -8.13
C HIS A 72 6.50 -3.21 -7.66
N VAL A 73 6.61 -2.95 -6.36
CA VAL A 73 7.78 -2.26 -5.78
C VAL A 73 8.57 -3.16 -4.86
N LEU A 74 7.91 -3.88 -3.96
CA LEU A 74 8.58 -4.56 -2.84
C LEU A 74 9.50 -5.67 -3.31
N TYR A 75 9.18 -6.39 -4.39
CA TYR A 75 10.06 -7.41 -4.97
C TYR A 75 11.44 -6.88 -5.44
N CYS A 76 11.55 -5.58 -5.72
CA CYS A 76 12.81 -4.93 -6.08
C CYS A 76 13.56 -4.34 -4.89
N VAL A 77 12.99 -4.34 -3.69
CA VAL A 77 13.59 -3.74 -2.51
C VAL A 77 14.47 -4.79 -1.82
N PRO A 78 15.80 -4.60 -1.73
CA PRO A 78 16.69 -5.57 -1.11
C PRO A 78 16.41 -5.82 0.39
N GLU A 79 15.81 -4.82 1.05
CA GLU A 79 15.38 -4.86 2.46
C GLU A 79 13.88 -4.53 2.54
N ASP A 80 13.06 -5.34 1.88
CA ASP A 80 11.60 -5.16 1.79
C ASP A 80 10.92 -5.08 3.17
N GLU A 81 11.47 -5.74 4.19
CA GLU A 81 11.07 -5.58 5.60
C GLU A 81 11.10 -4.11 6.06
N LYS A 82 12.12 -3.33 5.68
CA LYS A 82 12.17 -1.89 5.99
C LYS A 82 11.07 -1.12 5.27
N GLY A 83 10.80 -1.49 4.02
CA GLY A 83 9.69 -0.92 3.26
C GLY A 83 8.34 -1.20 3.94
N MET A 84 8.13 -2.43 4.42
CA MET A 84 6.95 -2.81 5.18
C MET A 84 6.84 -2.06 6.51
N GLN A 85 7.95 -1.85 7.22
CA GLN A 85 8.00 -1.05 8.45
C GLN A 85 7.62 0.41 8.19
N GLU A 86 8.13 1.02 7.11
CA GLU A 86 7.77 2.39 6.73
C GLU A 86 6.31 2.51 6.32
N ILE A 87 5.80 1.56 5.52
CA ILE A 87 4.37 1.49 5.18
C ILE A 87 3.53 1.45 6.46
N HIS A 88 3.88 0.59 7.41
CA HIS A 88 3.18 0.50 8.69
C HIS A 88 3.29 1.80 9.49
N ARG A 89 4.47 2.41 9.57
CA ARG A 89 4.73 3.65 10.32
C ARG A 89 3.88 4.82 9.80
N VAL A 90 3.81 5.01 8.49
CA VAL A 90 3.08 6.15 7.89
C VAL A 90 1.58 5.88 7.76
N LEU A 91 1.13 4.64 7.95
CA LEU A 91 -0.29 4.28 7.99
C LEU A 91 -0.90 4.70 9.33
N LYS A 92 -2.07 5.32 9.30
CA LYS A 92 -2.83 5.64 10.51
C LYS A 92 -3.28 4.35 11.22
N PRO A 93 -3.55 4.38 12.54
CA PRO A 93 -4.17 3.25 13.22
C PRO A 93 -5.55 2.98 12.58
N GLY A 94 -5.78 1.72 12.18
CA GLY A 94 -6.98 1.31 11.44
C GLY A 94 -6.97 1.67 9.94
N GLY A 95 -5.89 2.27 9.44
CA GLY A 95 -5.65 2.45 8.01
C GLY A 95 -5.43 1.11 7.30
N ARG A 96 -5.44 1.15 5.96
CA ARG A 96 -5.29 -0.06 5.14
C ARG A 96 -4.13 0.09 4.16
N ALA A 97 -3.42 -1.00 3.90
CA ALA A 97 -2.46 -1.10 2.81
C ALA A 97 -3.00 -2.07 1.74
N LEU A 98 -2.95 -1.67 0.48
CA LEU A 98 -3.18 -2.52 -0.68
C LEU A 98 -1.84 -2.73 -1.38
N LEU A 99 -1.26 -3.92 -1.19
CA LEU A 99 0.02 -4.30 -1.76
C LEU A 99 -0.23 -5.29 -2.90
N VAL A 100 0.21 -4.94 -4.10
CA VAL A 100 0.11 -5.79 -5.28
C VAL A 100 1.52 -6.09 -5.72
N ASP A 101 1.97 -7.32 -5.53
CA ASP A 101 3.31 -7.72 -5.94
C ASP A 101 3.30 -9.12 -6.56
N THR A 102 4.40 -9.45 -7.25
CA THR A 102 4.63 -10.77 -7.83
C THR A 102 5.44 -11.62 -6.87
N TRP A 103 4.88 -12.76 -6.50
CA TRP A 103 5.63 -13.82 -5.83
C TRP A 103 6.35 -14.65 -6.89
N LEU A 104 7.69 -14.67 -6.85
CA LEU A 104 8.51 -15.35 -7.86
C LEU A 104 8.63 -16.87 -7.65
N ASP A 105 8.32 -17.38 -6.45
CA ASP A 105 8.62 -18.77 -6.04
C ASP A 105 7.38 -19.65 -5.84
N GLY A 106 6.36 -19.54 -6.70
CA GLY A 106 5.22 -20.46 -6.67
C GLY A 106 4.02 -20.03 -7.50
N PRO A 107 3.02 -20.92 -7.70
CA PRO A 107 1.75 -20.53 -8.27
C PRO A 107 1.04 -19.53 -7.35
N THR A 108 0.14 -18.70 -7.89
CA THR A 108 -0.74 -17.84 -7.09
C THR A 108 -1.46 -18.67 -6.01
N GLN A 109 -1.26 -18.32 -4.74
CA GLN A 109 -1.96 -18.93 -3.62
C GLN A 109 -2.94 -17.95 -2.98
N ASP A 110 -4.18 -18.41 -2.77
CA ASP A 110 -5.14 -17.69 -1.94
C ASP A 110 -4.84 -17.95 -0.46
N LEU A 111 -4.21 -16.98 0.20
CA LEU A 111 -3.82 -17.09 1.61
C LEU A 111 -5.02 -17.35 2.52
N SER A 112 -6.24 -16.97 2.13
CA SER A 112 -7.44 -17.22 2.94
C SER A 112 -7.74 -18.72 3.09
N GLN A 113 -7.25 -19.54 2.15
CA GLN A 113 -7.43 -20.99 2.12
C GLN A 113 -6.33 -21.73 2.88
N LEU A 114 -5.24 -21.04 3.26
CA LEU A 114 -4.17 -21.63 4.03
C LEU A 114 -4.59 -21.85 5.51
N PRO A 115 -4.03 -22.86 6.18
CA PRO A 115 -4.12 -23.00 7.63
C PRO A 115 -3.69 -21.71 8.34
N ALA A 116 -4.33 -21.40 9.48
CA ALA A 116 -4.03 -20.18 10.23
C ALA A 116 -2.56 -20.11 10.69
N SER A 117 -1.92 -21.27 10.92
CA SER A 117 -0.50 -21.39 11.25
C SER A 117 0.42 -20.93 10.12
N GLU A 118 0.09 -21.27 8.88
CA GLU A 118 0.86 -20.88 7.70
C GLU A 118 0.62 -19.41 7.36
N ARG A 119 -0.63 -18.93 7.50
CA ARG A 119 -0.94 -17.50 7.37
C ARG A 119 -0.11 -16.63 8.30
N LYS A 120 0.07 -17.05 9.57
CA LYS A 120 0.90 -16.33 10.55
C LYS A 120 2.38 -16.31 10.19
N ALA A 121 2.90 -17.41 9.65
CA ALA A 121 4.29 -17.50 9.22
C ALA A 121 4.58 -16.56 8.02
N ILE A 122 3.61 -16.39 7.13
CA ILE A 122 3.71 -15.52 5.95
C ILE A 122 3.47 -14.05 6.32
N SER A 123 2.58 -13.75 7.27
CA SER A 123 2.20 -12.38 7.63
C SER A 123 3.23 -11.64 8.51
N GLY A 124 4.33 -12.29 8.91
CA GLY A 124 5.36 -11.65 9.73
C GLY A 124 4.92 -11.29 11.15
N ASP A 125 3.77 -11.78 11.61
CA ASP A 125 3.31 -11.63 13.00
C ASP A 125 4.13 -12.55 13.92
N ALA A 126 5.39 -12.19 14.13
CA ALA A 126 6.14 -12.62 15.29
C ALA A 126 5.46 -11.99 16.51
N THR A 127 4.75 -12.81 17.27
CA THR A 127 4.16 -12.45 18.55
C THR A 127 5.18 -11.72 19.43
N SER A 128 4.66 -10.65 20.05
CA SER A 128 5.20 -9.90 21.19
C SER A 128 5.86 -10.77 22.26
#